data_AF-A0A957SF13-F1
#
_entry.id   AF-A0A957SF13-F1
#
_cell.length_a   1.000
_cell.length_b   1.000
_cell.length_c   1.000
_cell.angle_alpha   90.00
_cell.angle_beta   90.00
_cell.angle_gamma   90.00
#
_symmetry.space_group_name_H-M   'P 1'
#
loop_
_entity.id
_entity.type
_entity.pdbx_description
1 polymer ?
#
loop_
_entity_poly.entity_id
_entity_poly.type
_entity_poly.pdbx_seq_one_letter_code
_entity_poly.pdbx_strand_id
1 'polypeptide(L)'
;SPIVQKVWKAVNEFHHYLSVNRLFIPNYGERYCYGETISTAFVESTVNEVISRRMVKKQQMRWTKQGAHLLLQVRTQTLNDDLHDSFQRWYPGMAQTESASISIGNSSRQPLLN
;
A
#
# COMPACT_ATOMS: atom_id res chain seq x y z
N SER A 1 45.45 -18.59 -1.19
CA SER A 1 45.05 -17.23 -1.63
C SER A 1 44.10 -16.62 -0.60
N PRO A 2 44.29 -15.36 -0.18
CA PRO A 2 43.42 -14.67 0.78
C PRO A 2 41.97 -14.52 0.29
N ILE A 3 41.73 -14.54 -1.03
CA ILE A 3 40.39 -14.52 -1.62
C ILE A 3 39.62 -15.81 -1.29
N VAL A 4 40.29 -16.95 -1.41
CA VAL A 4 39.69 -18.27 -1.13
C VAL A 4 39.27 -18.38 0.34
N GLN A 5 40.09 -17.86 1.26
CA GLN A 5 39.76 -17.84 2.69
C GLN A 5 38.55 -16.95 2.99
N LYS A 6 38.44 -15.78 2.35
CA LYS A 6 37.27 -14.90 2.48
C LYS A 6 35.99 -15.55 1.95
N VAL A 7 36.06 -16.21 0.80
CA VAL A 7 34.92 -16.94 0.22
C VAL A 7 34.49 -18.07 1.15
N TRP A 8 35.42 -18.87 1.65
CA TRP A 8 35.11 -19.94 2.61
C TRP A 8 34.45 -19.43 3.87
N LYS A 9 34.92 -18.30 4.42
CA LYS A 9 34.30 -17.67 5.59
C LYS A 9 32.85 -17.26 5.30
N ALA A 10 32.60 -16.58 4.18
CA ALA A 10 31.26 -16.17 3.80
C ALA A 10 30.31 -17.35 3.57
N VAL A 11 30.78 -18.42 2.91
CA VAL A 11 30.00 -19.65 2.71
C VAL A 11 29.66 -20.30 4.05
N ASN A 12 30.61 -20.34 4.99
CA ASN A 12 30.38 -20.93 6.30
C ASN A 12 29.39 -20.12 7.15
N GLU A 13 29.49 -18.78 7.12
CA GLU A 13 28.53 -17.88 7.76
C GLU A 13 27.12 -18.04 7.16
N PHE A 14 27.03 -18.17 5.83
CA PHE A 14 25.77 -18.41 5.15
C PHE A 14 25.16 -19.77 5.51
N HIS A 15 25.95 -20.84 5.49
CA HIS A 15 25.51 -22.17 5.91
C HIS A 15 25.03 -22.16 7.37
N HIS A 16 25.76 -21.49 8.25
CA HIS A 16 25.35 -21.31 9.64
C HIS A 16 24.00 -20.58 9.74
N TYR A 17 23.85 -19.46 9.03
CA TYR A 17 22.59 -18.72 8.98
C TYR A 17 21.43 -19.60 8.49
N LEU A 18 21.61 -20.38 7.42
CA LEU A 18 20.58 -21.30 6.92
C LEU A 18 20.23 -22.37 7.95
N SER A 19 21.22 -22.92 8.64
CA SER A 19 21.02 -23.98 9.63
C SER A 19 20.18 -23.49 10.83
N VAL A 20 20.48 -22.29 11.33
CA VAL A 20 19.76 -21.65 12.44
C VAL A 20 18.35 -21.26 12.02
N ASN A 21 18.17 -20.77 10.80
CA ASN A 21 16.88 -20.28 10.32
C ASN A 21 16.03 -21.35 9.61
N ARG A 22 16.46 -22.62 9.58
CA ARG A 22 15.79 -23.69 8.82
C ARG A 22 14.29 -23.82 9.11
N LEU A 23 13.89 -23.64 10.37
CA LEU A 23 12.48 -23.70 10.79
C LEU A 23 11.65 -22.50 10.34
N PHE A 24 12.31 -21.39 9.99
CA PHE A 24 11.69 -20.14 9.55
C PHE A 24 11.71 -19.96 8.03
N ILE A 25 12.44 -20.81 7.29
CA ILE A 25 12.47 -20.79 5.83
C ILE A 25 11.19 -21.43 5.30
N PRO A 26 10.29 -20.67 4.64
CA PRO A 26 9.07 -21.25 4.07
C PRO A 26 9.41 -22.25 2.97
N ASN A 27 8.61 -23.32 2.85
CA ASN A 27 8.73 -24.24 1.73
C ASN A 27 8.15 -23.58 0.45
N TYR A 28 9.00 -22.85 -0.27
CA TYR A 28 8.60 -22.17 -1.50
C TYR A 28 8.15 -23.13 -2.62
N GLY A 29 8.63 -24.38 -2.62
CA GLY A 29 8.21 -25.40 -3.59
C GLY A 29 6.77 -25.85 -3.38
N GLU A 30 6.38 -26.05 -2.12
CA GLU A 30 5.00 -26.34 -1.73
C GLU A 30 4.07 -25.17 -2.07
N ARG A 31 4.48 -23.94 -1.72
CA ARG A 31 3.73 -22.72 -2.06
C ARG A 31 3.52 -22.52 -3.56
N TYR A 32 4.56 -22.79 -4.37
CA TYR A 32 4.44 -22.75 -5.83
C TYR A 32 3.42 -23.77 -6.36
N CYS A 33 3.43 -25.00 -5.83
CA CYS A 33 2.50 -26.05 -6.25
C CYS A 33 1.04 -25.76 -5.84
N TYR A 34 0.83 -25.08 -4.72
CA TYR A 34 -0.51 -24.67 -4.25
C TYR A 34 -0.95 -23.29 -4.76
N GLY A 35 -0.14 -22.61 -5.59
CA GLY A 35 -0.46 -21.28 -6.10
C GLY A 35 -0.49 -20.18 -5.02
N GLU A 36 0.15 -20.43 -3.88
CA GLU A 36 0.26 -19.45 -2.80
C GLU A 36 1.32 -18.40 -3.14
N THR A 37 1.19 -17.19 -2.58
CA THR A 37 2.14 -16.11 -2.81
C THR A 37 3.55 -16.52 -2.38
N ILE A 38 4.42 -16.69 -3.38
CA ILE A 38 5.77 -17.26 -3.22
C ILE A 38 6.73 -16.21 -2.64
N SER A 39 6.57 -14.95 -2.99
CA SER A 39 7.48 -13.91 -2.55
C SER A 39 6.83 -12.53 -2.51
N THR A 40 7.12 -11.80 -1.44
CA THR A 40 6.89 -10.36 -1.32
C THR A 40 7.97 -9.55 -2.04
N ALA A 41 8.96 -10.17 -2.68
CA ALA A 41 10.11 -9.49 -3.30
C ALA A 41 9.72 -8.38 -4.27
N PHE A 42 8.62 -8.53 -5.02
CA PHE A 42 8.12 -7.45 -5.87
C PHE A 42 7.68 -6.23 -5.05
N VAL A 43 6.86 -6.46 -4.02
CA VAL A 43 6.40 -5.42 -3.08
C VAL A 43 7.58 -4.80 -2.34
N GLU A 44 8.53 -5.61 -1.86
CA GLU A 44 9.74 -5.17 -1.19
C GLU A 44 10.62 -4.32 -2.10
N SER A 45 10.77 -4.71 -3.37
CA SER A 45 11.50 -3.93 -4.37
C SER A 45 10.83 -2.59 -4.64
N THR A 46 9.50 -2.57 -4.79
CA THR A 46 8.74 -1.32 -4.95
C THR A 46 8.90 -0.40 -3.73
N VAL A 47 8.82 -0.95 -2.51
CA VAL A 47 9.06 -0.20 -1.27
C VAL A 47 10.48 0.35 -1.23
N ASN A 48 11.48 -0.48 -1.55
CA ASN A 48 12.88 -0.07 -1.58
C ASN A 48 13.14 1.02 -2.63
N GLU A 49 12.47 0.97 -3.78
CA GLU A 49 12.54 2.00 -4.81
C GLU A 49 11.93 3.32 -4.33
N VAL A 50 10.74 3.27 -3.70
CA VAL A 50 10.10 4.48 -3.13
C VAL A 50 10.98 5.11 -2.07
N ILE A 51 11.52 4.31 -1.14
CA ILE A 51 12.44 4.78 -0.10
C ILE A 51 13.69 5.38 -0.74
N SER A 52 14.29 4.71 -1.72
CA SER A 52 15.48 5.21 -2.42
C SER A 52 15.21 6.52 -3.14
N ARG A 53 14.10 6.63 -3.88
CA ARG A 53 13.68 7.87 -4.57
C ARG A 53 13.37 9.01 -3.60
N ARG A 54 12.94 8.71 -2.37
CA ARG A 54 12.44 9.70 -1.39
C ARG A 54 13.38 9.98 -0.24
N MET A 55 14.48 9.25 -0.06
CA MET A 55 15.35 9.36 1.12
C MET A 55 16.86 9.41 0.80
N VAL A 56 17.32 8.82 -0.32
CA VAL A 56 18.76 8.60 -0.54
C VAL A 56 19.49 9.82 -1.13
N LYS A 57 18.78 10.81 -1.70
CA LYS A 57 19.42 12.01 -2.27
C LYS A 57 18.69 13.31 -1.94
N LYS A 58 19.27 14.15 -1.07
CA LYS A 58 18.96 15.56 -0.72
C LYS A 58 17.49 15.95 -0.43
N GLN A 59 16.52 15.08 -0.66
CA GLN A 59 15.13 15.19 -0.27
C GLN A 59 14.94 14.23 0.89
N GLN A 60 15.24 14.65 2.12
CA GLN A 60 14.81 13.87 3.28
C GLN A 60 13.33 14.16 3.49
N MET A 61 12.47 13.16 3.30
CA MET A 61 11.06 13.31 3.65
C MET A 61 10.92 13.60 5.15
N ARG A 62 10.32 14.74 5.47
CA ARG A 62 9.92 15.13 6.84
C ARG A 62 8.59 14.51 7.23
N TRP A 63 8.41 13.22 6.98
CA TRP A 63 7.18 12.54 7.35
C TRP A 63 7.36 11.97 8.75
N THR A 64 6.45 12.31 9.65
CA THR A 64 6.39 11.63 10.95
C THR A 64 5.93 10.18 10.73
N LYS A 65 6.25 9.27 11.66
CA LYS A 65 5.75 7.88 11.63
C LYS A 65 4.23 7.84 11.44
N GLN A 66 3.51 8.74 12.11
CA GLN A 66 2.08 8.90 11.98
C GLN A 66 1.67 9.37 10.58
N GLY A 67 2.35 10.36 10.00
CA GLY A 67 2.07 10.82 8.64
C GLY A 67 2.25 9.72 7.60
N ALA A 68 3.32 8.93 7.70
CA ALA A 68 3.54 7.77 6.82
C ALA A 68 2.45 6.70 6.97
N HIS A 69 2.02 6.43 8.20
CA HIS A 69 0.94 5.48 8.46
C HIS A 69 -0.40 5.94 7.86
N LEU A 70 -0.78 7.20 8.05
CA LEU A 70 -2.01 7.77 7.49
C LEU A 70 -2.00 7.74 5.97
N LEU A 71 -0.86 8.06 5.35
CA LEU A 71 -0.75 8.05 3.88
C LEU A 71 -0.79 6.63 3.31
N LEU A 72 -0.30 5.64 4.04
CA LEU A 72 -0.50 4.23 3.68
C LEU A 72 -1.98 3.86 3.77
N GLN A 73 -2.69 4.23 4.84
CA GLN A 73 -4.12 3.95 5.00
C GLN A 73 -4.95 4.55 3.85
N VAL A 74 -4.73 5.81 3.50
CA VAL A 74 -5.42 6.47 2.38
C VAL A 74 -5.12 5.76 1.05
N ARG A 75 -3.86 5.35 0.83
CA ARG A 75 -3.50 4.63 -0.39
C ARG A 75 -4.12 3.25 -0.48
N THR A 76 -4.15 2.50 0.61
CA THR A 76 -4.86 1.21 0.65
C THR A 76 -6.34 1.40 0.36
N GLN A 77 -7.00 2.37 0.99
CA GLN A 77 -8.42 2.66 0.71
C GLN A 77 -8.66 3.12 -0.73
N THR A 78 -7.71 3.83 -1.36
CA THR A 78 -7.82 4.20 -2.78
C THR A 78 -7.70 2.97 -3.67
N LEU A 79 -6.77 2.05 -3.37
CA LEU A 79 -6.56 0.83 -4.16
C LEU A 79 -7.69 -0.18 -4.01
N ASN A 80 -8.37 -0.16 -2.87
CA ASN A 80 -9.55 -0.99 -2.61
C ASN A 80 -10.86 -0.32 -3.07
N ASP A 81 -10.81 0.88 -3.66
CA ASP A 81 -11.97 1.72 -3.99
C ASP A 81 -12.87 2.12 -2.80
N ASP A 82 -12.49 1.80 -1.56
CA ASP A 82 -13.21 2.08 -0.30
C ASP A 82 -13.08 3.54 0.19
N LEU A 83 -12.23 4.35 -0.45
CA LEU A 83 -11.91 5.70 0.03
C LEU A 83 -13.15 6.60 0.08
N HIS A 84 -13.98 6.53 -0.95
CA HIS A 84 -15.16 7.37 -1.06
C HIS A 84 -16.18 7.07 0.04
N ASP A 85 -16.46 5.78 0.27
CA ASP A 85 -17.40 5.33 1.30
C ASP A 85 -16.90 5.66 2.71
N SER A 86 -15.59 5.55 2.93
CA SER A 86 -14.94 5.97 4.18
C SER A 86 -15.12 7.48 4.41
N PHE A 87 -14.97 8.28 3.36
CA PHE A 87 -15.19 9.73 3.41
C PHE A 87 -16.66 10.09 3.65
N GLN A 88 -17.61 9.43 2.98
CA GLN A 88 -19.04 9.63 3.21
C GLN A 88 -19.45 9.28 4.63
N ARG A 89 -18.86 8.23 5.22
CA ARG A 89 -19.10 7.86 6.61
C ARG A 89 -18.59 8.90 7.61
N TRP A 90 -17.44 9.51 7.34
CA TRP A 90 -16.88 10.57 8.19
C TRP A 90 -17.55 11.93 7.97
N TYR A 91 -18.01 12.20 6.75
CA TYR A 91 -18.65 13.44 6.34
C TYR A 91 -19.99 13.17 5.64
N PRO A 92 -21.07 12.90 6.40
CA PRO A 92 -22.38 12.54 5.85
C PRO A 92 -23.01 13.60 4.95
N GLY A 93 -22.58 14.87 5.06
CA GLY A 93 -23.04 15.96 4.20
C GLY A 93 -22.54 15.87 2.75
N MET A 94 -21.50 15.07 2.47
CA MET A 94 -20.95 14.90 1.12
C MET A 94 -21.83 13.99 0.24
N ALA A 95 -22.59 13.08 0.84
CA ALA A 95 -23.52 12.19 0.13
C ALA A 95 -24.79 12.90 -0.39
N GLN A 96 -25.08 14.11 0.09
CA GLN A 96 -26.32 14.83 -0.26
C GLN A 96 -26.23 15.59 -1.59
N THR A 97 -25.03 15.73 -2.17
CA THR A 97 -24.83 16.52 -3.39
C THR A 97 -25.13 15.74 -4.67
N GLU A 98 -25.00 14.41 -4.69
CA GLU A 98 -25.29 13.59 -5.89
C GLU A 98 -26.78 13.47 -6.21
N SER A 99 -27.67 13.61 -5.22
CA SER A 99 -29.12 13.57 -5.43
C SER A 99 -29.75 14.90 -5.87
N ALA A 100 -28.98 16.00 -5.94
CA ALA A 100 -29.50 17.33 -6.21
C ALA A 100 -29.39 17.78 -7.68
N SER A 101 -28.85 16.94 -8.58
CA SER A 101 -28.78 17.23 -10.01
C SER A 101 -29.59 16.20 -10.81
N ILE A 102 -30.92 16.38 -10.83
CA ILE A 102 -31.84 16.21 -11.99
C ILE A 102 -33.25 16.52 -11.43
N SER A 103 -33.62 17.79 -11.42
CA SER A 103 -35.02 18.26 -11.38
C SER A 103 -35.05 19.71 -11.86
N ILE A 104 -34.57 19.93 -13.09
CA ILE A 104 -34.88 21.16 -13.82
C ILE A 104 -36.18 20.91 -14.58
N GLY A 105 -37.27 21.49 -14.07
CA GLY A 105 -38.47 21.82 -14.85
C GLY A 105 -39.69 20.90 -14.66
N ASN A 106 -40.71 21.38 -13.93
CA ASN A 106 -41.95 21.82 -14.60
C ASN A 106 -42.94 22.53 -13.66
N SER A 107 -43.13 23.82 -13.95
CA SER A 107 -44.38 24.59 -14.01
C SER A 107 -45.53 24.31 -13.04
N SER A 108 -45.85 25.31 -12.21
CA SER A 108 -47.24 25.83 -12.05
C SER A 108 -47.21 27.21 -11.38
N ARG A 109 -47.27 28.28 -12.19
CA ARG A 109 -47.65 29.62 -11.74
C ARG A 109 -49.18 29.67 -11.62
N GLN A 110 -49.70 29.95 -10.42
CA GLN A 110 -51.10 30.28 -10.21
C GLN A 110 -51.36 31.76 -10.59
N PRO A 111 -52.48 32.10 -11.25
CA PRO A 111 -52.88 33.48 -11.43
C PRO A 111 -53.67 33.97 -10.20
N LEU A 112 -53.31 35.15 -9.68
CA LEU A 112 -54.11 35.87 -8.67
C LEU A 112 -55.26 36.57 -9.40
N LEU A 113 -56.49 36.23 -9.04
CA LEU A 113 -57.70 36.95 -9.45
C LEU A 113 -57.76 38.30 -8.69
N ASN A 114 -58.17 39.36 -9.39
CA ASN A 114 -58.48 40.70 -8.88
C ASN A 114 -59.53 40.69 -7.78
#